data_AF-A0A0G0DB58-F1
#
_entry.id   AF-A0A0G0DB58-F1
#
_cell.length_a   1.000
_cell.length_b   1.000
_cell.length_c   1.000
_cell.angle_alpha   90.00
_cell.angle_beta   90.00
_cell.angle_gamma   90.00
#
_symmetry.space_group_name_H-M   'P 1'
#
loop_
_entity.id
_entity.type
_entity.pdbx_description
1 polymer ?
#
loop_
_entity_poly.entity_id
_entity_poly.type
_entity_poly.pdbx_seq_one_letter_code
_entity_poly.pdbx_strand_id
1 'polypeptide(L)'
;MQQYSELLRTILEKRGIRNLAEAEIFLNPDYERDLYDPFEMKDMEKACVKLFEVIENKEKIVIYADYDCDGIPGAVILQDLFKKIGYSNYEIYIPGRNSEGYGLNLSAIKQFAQKRVKLLITIDLGITAVSEIAQAEIDGIDVIITDHHLPKQKVQDVKNSPAFALGDISPGDPRLLNFLHPELSLPKAYAILNPKVDNYPEKILCGAGVVFKLVQGFIKKYGEFYKINTGWEKWLLDMAGLATL
;
A
#
# COMPACT_ATOMS: atom_id res chain seq x y z
N MET A 1 24.10 -24.40 -4.91
CA MET A 1 22.95 -25.35 -4.96
C MET A 1 23.32 -26.79 -4.60
N GLN A 2 24.54 -27.29 -4.88
CA GLN A 2 24.91 -28.68 -4.58
C GLN A 2 24.95 -29.04 -3.08
N GLN A 3 24.93 -28.04 -2.18
CA GLN A 3 24.83 -28.27 -0.73
C GLN A 3 23.46 -28.79 -0.29
N TYR A 4 22.43 -28.67 -1.12
CA TYR A 4 21.08 -29.13 -0.83
C TYR A 4 20.83 -30.51 -1.45
N SER A 5 19.97 -31.31 -0.80
CA SER A 5 19.55 -32.60 -1.34
C SER A 5 18.88 -32.44 -2.70
N GLU A 6 18.89 -33.50 -3.51
CA GLU A 6 18.27 -33.49 -4.84
C GLU A 6 16.79 -33.08 -4.76
N LEU A 7 16.04 -33.64 -3.81
CA LEU A 7 14.63 -33.29 -3.58
C LEU A 7 14.45 -31.80 -3.30
N LEU A 8 15.22 -31.22 -2.37
CA LEU A 8 15.12 -29.80 -2.02
C LEU A 8 15.48 -28.91 -3.21
N ARG A 9 16.56 -29.23 -3.94
CA ARG A 9 16.95 -28.51 -5.15
C ARG A 9 15.84 -28.51 -6.20
N THR A 10 15.23 -29.66 -6.47
CA THR A 10 14.12 -29.77 -7.43
C THR A 10 12.93 -28.91 -7.00
N ILE A 11 12.59 -28.90 -5.72
CA ILE A 11 11.49 -28.09 -5.18
C ILE A 11 11.77 -26.58 -5.32
N LEU A 12 13.00 -26.14 -5.05
CA LEU A 12 13.44 -24.75 -5.21
C LEU A 12 13.43 -24.33 -6.69
N GLU A 13 13.97 -25.15 -7.59
CA GLU A 13 13.98 -24.88 -9.03
C GLU A 13 12.56 -24.73 -9.58
N LYS A 14 11.61 -25.56 -9.11
CA LYS A 14 10.18 -25.46 -9.49
C LYS A 14 9.50 -24.19 -8.95
N ARG A 15 10.03 -23.58 -7.89
CA ARG A 15 9.63 -22.26 -7.38
C ARG A 15 10.35 -21.10 -8.08
N GLY A 16 11.22 -21.38 -9.05
CA GLY A 16 12.00 -20.37 -9.75
C GLY A 16 13.30 -19.96 -9.06
N ILE A 17 13.65 -20.59 -7.93
CA ILE A 17 14.88 -20.34 -7.16
C ILE A 17 16.00 -21.21 -7.75
N ARG A 18 16.98 -20.57 -8.39
CA ARG A 18 17.98 -21.23 -9.24
C ARG A 18 19.39 -21.13 -8.72
N ASN A 19 19.68 -20.18 -7.84
CA ASN A 19 21.01 -19.97 -7.31
C ASN A 19 21.08 -20.00 -5.78
N LEU A 20 22.30 -20.06 -5.25
CA LEU A 20 22.54 -20.22 -3.82
C LEU A 20 22.06 -19.02 -3.00
N ALA A 21 22.19 -17.80 -3.55
CA ALA A 21 21.77 -16.59 -2.86
C ALA A 21 20.25 -16.53 -2.74
N GLU A 22 19.52 -16.80 -3.82
CA GLU A 22 18.05 -16.90 -3.79
C GLU A 22 17.55 -17.98 -2.82
N ALA A 23 18.23 -19.13 -2.78
CA ALA A 23 17.89 -20.21 -1.85
C ALA A 23 18.15 -19.83 -0.39
N GLU A 24 19.22 -19.09 -0.12
CA GLU A 24 19.53 -18.60 1.23
C GLU A 24 18.46 -17.62 1.73
N ILE A 25 18.08 -16.65 0.89
CA ILE A 25 17.01 -15.69 1.20
C ILE A 25 15.69 -16.42 1.46
N PHE A 26 15.35 -17.42 0.63
CA PHE A 26 14.08 -18.13 0.74
C PHE A 26 13.99 -19.05 1.96
N LEU A 27 15.07 -19.78 2.27
CA LEU A 27 15.07 -20.77 3.36
C LEU A 27 15.43 -20.15 4.72
N ASN A 28 16.29 -19.13 4.72
CA ASN A 28 16.81 -18.47 5.91
C ASN A 28 16.67 -16.94 5.76
N PRO A 29 15.44 -16.42 5.65
CA PRO A 29 15.22 -14.98 5.50
C PRO A 29 15.80 -14.23 6.70
N ASP A 30 16.49 -13.13 6.42
CA ASP A 30 17.09 -12.26 7.42
C ASP A 30 16.56 -10.83 7.28
N TYR A 31 16.10 -10.25 8.39
CA TYR A 31 15.46 -8.94 8.39
C TYR A 31 16.39 -7.82 7.89
N GLU A 32 17.66 -7.84 8.29
CA GLU A 32 18.59 -6.76 7.94
C GLU A 32 19.10 -6.89 6.51
N ARG A 33 19.30 -8.13 6.04
CA ARG A 33 19.86 -8.44 4.73
C ARG A 33 18.83 -8.34 3.60
N ASP A 34 17.60 -8.80 3.83
CA ASP A 34 16.66 -9.12 2.73
C ASP A 34 15.54 -8.09 2.56
N LEU A 35 15.52 -7.02 3.38
CA LEU A 35 14.56 -5.93 3.22
C LEU A 35 15.05 -4.88 2.22
N TYR A 36 14.19 -4.57 1.24
CA TYR A 36 14.41 -3.45 0.33
C TYR A 36 14.15 -2.09 1.00
N ASP A 37 14.93 -1.08 0.58
CA ASP A 37 14.82 0.29 1.07
C ASP A 37 13.43 0.86 0.77
N PRO A 38 12.64 1.32 1.77
CA PRO A 38 11.34 1.91 1.51
C PRO A 38 11.39 3.09 0.52
N PHE A 39 12.51 3.82 0.45
CA PHE A 39 12.66 4.97 -0.47
C PHE A 39 12.81 4.59 -1.95
N GLU A 40 12.99 3.31 -2.27
CA GLU A 40 12.88 2.82 -3.66
C GLU A 40 11.42 2.71 -4.13
N MET A 41 10.45 2.78 -3.21
CA MET A 41 9.02 2.82 -3.56
C MET A 41 8.64 4.24 -4.00
N LYS A 42 7.86 4.31 -5.09
CA LYS A 42 7.31 5.56 -5.63
C LYS A 42 6.71 6.42 -4.51
N ASP A 43 6.99 7.72 -4.56
CA ASP A 43 6.48 8.75 -3.66
C ASP A 43 6.73 8.53 -2.16
N MET A 44 7.56 7.58 -1.74
CA MET A 44 7.83 7.31 -0.31
C MET A 44 8.36 8.55 0.42
N GLU A 45 9.34 9.24 -0.17
CA GLU A 45 9.89 10.50 0.36
C GLU A 45 8.80 11.57 0.52
N LYS A 46 7.97 11.73 -0.51
CA LYS A 46 6.86 12.69 -0.53
C LYS A 46 5.80 12.37 0.53
N ALA A 47 5.46 11.10 0.72
CA ALA A 47 4.54 10.63 1.74
C ALA A 47 5.09 10.89 3.16
N CYS A 48 6.37 10.59 3.41
CA CYS A 48 7.00 10.82 4.71
C CYS A 48 7.02 12.31 5.08
N VAL A 49 7.41 13.18 4.14
CA VAL A 49 7.42 14.63 4.35
C VAL A 49 6.03 15.15 4.69
N LYS A 50 5.01 14.74 3.93
CA LYS A 50 3.64 15.18 4.17
C LYS A 50 3.08 14.70 5.50
N LEU A 51 3.35 13.45 5.86
CA LEU A 51 2.95 12.90 7.14
C LEU A 51 3.57 13.70 8.29
N PHE A 52 4.87 14.00 8.20
CA PHE A 52 5.59 14.81 9.17
C PHE A 52 5.00 16.22 9.29
N GLU A 53 4.78 16.92 8.17
CA GLU A 53 4.19 18.27 8.16
C GLU A 53 2.84 18.32 8.86
N VAL A 54 1.94 17.39 8.54
CA VAL A 54 0.58 17.35 9.10
C VAL A 54 0.61 17.02 10.61
N ILE A 55 1.50 16.12 11.03
CA ILE A 55 1.70 15.77 12.45
C ILE A 55 2.20 16.99 13.24
N GLU A 56 3.25 17.66 12.75
CA GLU A 56 3.87 18.79 13.45
C GLU A 56 2.95 20.01 13.49
N ASN A 57 2.14 20.22 12.45
CA ASN A 57 1.09 21.24 12.43
C ASN A 57 -0.14 20.87 13.27
N LYS A 58 -0.19 19.66 13.84
CA LYS A 58 -1.32 19.12 14.63
C LYS A 58 -2.64 19.12 13.85
N GLU A 59 -2.56 19.03 12.53
CA GLU A 59 -3.72 18.99 11.63
C GLU A 59 -4.42 17.63 11.75
N LYS A 60 -5.67 17.48 11.27
CA LYS A 60 -6.40 16.22 11.45
C LYS A 60 -6.07 15.21 10.35
N ILE A 61 -5.80 13.96 10.74
CA ILE A 61 -5.60 12.81 9.84
C ILE A 61 -6.82 11.88 9.90
N VAL A 62 -7.20 11.29 8.76
CA VAL A 62 -8.04 10.09 8.73
C VAL A 62 -7.25 8.93 8.13
N ILE A 63 -7.26 7.79 8.83
CA ILE A 63 -6.81 6.51 8.31
C ILE A 63 -8.05 5.79 7.78
N TYR A 64 -8.15 5.60 6.46
CA TYR A 64 -9.24 4.87 5.83
C TYR A 64 -8.75 3.49 5.42
N ALA A 65 -9.20 2.46 6.14
CA ALA A 65 -8.73 1.09 5.92
C ALA A 65 -9.83 0.22 5.33
N ASP A 66 -9.45 -0.75 4.50
CA ASP A 66 -10.37 -1.82 4.15
C ASP A 66 -10.79 -2.62 5.39
N TYR A 67 -11.93 -3.29 5.29
CA TYR A 67 -12.59 -3.99 6.40
C TYR A 67 -12.07 -5.42 6.64
N ASP A 68 -11.03 -5.85 5.94
CA ASP A 68 -10.56 -7.23 5.94
C ASP A 68 -9.28 -7.45 6.76
N CYS A 69 -8.67 -8.64 6.60
CA CYS A 69 -7.47 -9.02 7.33
C CYS A 69 -6.19 -8.34 6.83
N ASP A 70 -6.23 -7.54 5.76
CA ASP A 70 -5.10 -6.75 5.29
C ASP A 70 -5.26 -5.28 5.69
N GLY A 71 -6.43 -4.69 5.40
CA GLY A 71 -6.73 -3.30 5.74
C GLY A 71 -6.63 -3.00 7.24
N ILE A 72 -7.26 -3.82 8.09
CA ILE A 72 -7.34 -3.57 9.53
C ILE A 72 -5.95 -3.62 10.20
N PRO A 73 -5.10 -4.64 10.00
CA PRO A 73 -3.75 -4.64 10.57
C PRO A 73 -2.90 -3.47 10.09
N GLY A 74 -3.03 -3.04 8.83
CA GLY A 74 -2.36 -1.84 8.34
C GLY A 74 -2.76 -0.59 9.15
N ALA A 75 -4.05 -0.44 9.49
CA ALA A 75 -4.50 0.66 10.34
C ALA A 75 -3.89 0.60 11.75
N VAL A 76 -3.75 -0.59 12.32
CA VAL A 76 -3.11 -0.81 13.62
C VAL A 76 -1.63 -0.44 13.60
N ILE A 77 -0.90 -0.83 12.55
CA ILE A 77 0.53 -0.48 12.36
C ILE A 77 0.71 1.05 12.41
N LEU A 78 -0.11 1.79 11.66
CA LEU A 78 -0.02 3.25 11.62
C LEU A 78 -0.49 3.91 12.93
N GLN A 79 -1.51 3.34 13.57
CA GLN A 79 -1.97 3.76 14.89
C GLN A 79 -0.84 3.65 15.94
N ASP A 80 -0.07 2.56 15.91
CA ASP A 80 1.01 2.34 16.86
C ASP A 80 2.21 3.28 16.61
N LEU A 81 2.49 3.65 15.35
CA LEU A 81 3.41 4.77 15.07
C LEU A 81 2.90 6.07 15.70
N PHE A 82 1.61 6.41 15.51
CA PHE A 82 1.04 7.64 16.07
C PHE A 82 1.08 7.67 17.59
N LYS A 83 0.79 6.55 18.26
CA LYS A 83 0.98 6.41 19.72
C LYS A 83 2.43 6.59 20.11
N LYS A 84 3.36 5.98 19.37
CA LYS A 84 4.81 6.04 19.66
C LYS A 84 5.34 7.47 19.62
N ILE A 85 4.87 8.29 18.68
CA ILE A 85 5.29 9.69 18.52
C ILE A 85 4.40 10.69 19.28
N GLY A 86 3.37 10.22 19.99
CA GLY A 86 2.48 11.07 20.78
C GLY A 86 1.48 11.89 19.95
N TYR A 87 1.20 11.49 18.71
CA TYR A 87 0.22 12.15 17.85
C TYR A 87 -1.18 11.57 18.07
N SER A 88 -2.18 12.44 18.31
CA SER A 88 -3.52 12.03 18.71
C SER A 88 -4.66 12.62 17.88
N ASN A 89 -4.39 13.52 16.93
CA ASN A 89 -5.43 14.16 16.11
C ASN A 89 -5.77 13.32 14.87
N TYR A 90 -6.20 12.07 15.08
CA TYR A 90 -6.59 11.19 13.99
C TYR A 90 -7.86 10.40 14.30
N GLU A 91 -8.48 9.89 13.23
CA GLU A 91 -9.63 8.99 13.26
C GLU A 91 -9.34 7.80 12.36
N ILE A 92 -9.71 6.60 12.80
CA ILE A 92 -9.69 5.40 11.95
C ILE A 92 -11.11 5.20 11.41
N TYR A 93 -11.22 5.12 10.10
CA TYR A 93 -12.45 4.88 9.38
C TYR A 93 -12.36 3.53 8.67
N ILE A 94 -13.32 2.65 8.94
CA ILE A 94 -13.49 1.37 8.26
C ILE A 94 -14.90 1.37 7.68
N PRO A 95 -15.08 1.29 6.35
CA PRO A 95 -16.40 1.37 5.75
C PRO A 95 -17.23 0.13 6.08
N GLY A 96 -18.54 0.32 6.27
CA GLY A 96 -19.44 -0.80 6.43
C GLY A 96 -19.57 -1.58 5.13
N ARG A 97 -19.05 -2.82 5.07
CA ARG A 97 -19.04 -3.67 3.86
C ARG A 97 -20.38 -3.74 3.12
N ASN A 98 -21.48 -3.90 3.86
CA ASN A 98 -22.81 -4.07 3.28
C ASN A 98 -23.55 -2.74 3.02
N SER A 99 -23.18 -1.68 3.74
CA SER A 99 -23.87 -0.38 3.68
C SER A 99 -23.19 0.60 2.73
N GLU A 100 -21.86 0.53 2.63
CA GLU A 100 -21.02 1.47 1.87
C GLU A 100 -20.27 0.80 0.73
N GLY A 101 -20.09 -0.52 0.78
CA GLY A 101 -19.35 -1.28 -0.23
C GLY A 101 -17.83 -1.26 -0.01
N TYR A 102 -17.09 -1.61 -1.05
CA TYR A 102 -15.62 -1.63 -1.08
C TYR A 102 -15.06 -0.33 -1.67
N GLY A 103 -13.93 0.13 -1.12
CA GLY A 103 -13.20 1.29 -1.60
C GLY A 103 -13.64 2.62 -0.96
N LEU A 104 -13.06 3.71 -1.45
CA LEU A 104 -13.44 5.06 -1.04
C LEU A 104 -14.85 5.38 -1.54
N ASN A 105 -15.58 6.19 -0.77
CA ASN A 105 -16.87 6.71 -1.19
C ASN A 105 -16.97 8.23 -0.96
N LEU A 106 -17.71 8.91 -1.84
CA LEU A 106 -17.85 10.36 -1.82
C LEU A 106 -18.58 10.89 -0.57
N SER A 107 -19.44 10.07 0.06
CA SER A 107 -20.12 10.46 1.31
C SER A 107 -19.13 10.63 2.44
N ALA A 108 -18.22 9.67 2.61
CA ALA A 108 -17.14 9.72 3.60
C ALA A 108 -16.21 10.92 3.36
N ILE A 109 -15.79 11.16 2.11
CA ILE A 109 -14.95 12.32 1.76
C ILE A 109 -15.61 13.64 2.16
N LYS A 110 -16.89 13.84 1.84
CA LYS A 110 -17.65 15.03 2.24
C LYS A 110 -17.70 15.19 3.76
N GLN A 111 -17.86 14.10 4.50
CA GLN A 111 -17.82 14.13 5.97
C GLN A 111 -16.42 14.51 6.49
N PHE A 112 -15.35 14.02 5.87
CA PHE A 112 -13.98 14.38 6.24
C PHE A 112 -13.68 15.86 5.99
N ALA A 113 -14.17 16.41 4.88
CA ALA A 113 -14.07 17.83 4.57
C ALA A 113 -14.76 18.69 5.64
N GLN A 114 -15.98 18.32 6.06
CA GLN A 114 -16.70 18.98 7.15
C GLN A 114 -15.95 18.90 8.49
N LYS A 115 -15.24 17.79 8.73
CA LYS A 115 -14.38 17.60 9.91
C LYS A 115 -13.01 18.28 9.79
N ARG A 116 -12.74 19.03 8.71
CA ARG A 116 -11.46 19.71 8.43
C ARG A 116 -10.27 18.75 8.46
N VAL A 117 -10.46 17.55 7.93
CA VAL A 117 -9.37 16.59 7.73
C VAL A 117 -8.39 17.18 6.73
N LYS A 118 -7.10 17.19 7.06
CA LYS A 118 -6.07 17.70 6.17
C LYS A 118 -5.44 16.60 5.31
N LEU A 119 -5.32 15.40 5.89
CA LEU A 119 -4.68 14.26 5.25
C LEU A 119 -5.52 13.01 5.42
N LEU A 120 -5.81 12.36 4.30
CA LEU A 120 -6.41 11.03 4.21
C LEU A 120 -5.31 10.03 3.84
N ILE A 121 -5.17 8.97 4.62
CA ILE A 121 -4.25 7.86 4.34
C ILE A 121 -5.11 6.63 4.07
N THR A 122 -5.11 6.11 2.85
CA THR A 122 -5.86 4.90 2.52
C THR A 122 -4.99 3.67 2.74
N ILE A 123 -5.58 2.58 3.23
CA ILE A 123 -4.92 1.31 3.50
C ILE A 123 -5.68 0.20 2.80
N ASP A 124 -4.95 -0.51 1.94
CA ASP A 124 -5.42 -1.61 1.11
C ASP A 124 -6.56 -1.25 0.13
N LEU A 125 -6.64 0.04 -0.22
CA LEU A 125 -7.57 0.55 -1.22
C LEU A 125 -7.09 1.90 -1.73
N GLY A 126 -7.72 2.36 -2.82
CA GLY A 126 -7.58 3.72 -3.34
C GLY A 126 -6.90 3.82 -4.70
N ILE A 127 -6.13 2.81 -5.14
CA ILE A 127 -5.41 2.88 -6.43
C ILE A 127 -6.34 3.01 -7.65
N THR A 128 -7.62 2.66 -7.49
CA THR A 128 -8.66 2.75 -8.53
C THR A 128 -9.68 3.88 -8.28
N ALA A 129 -9.57 4.61 -7.17
CA ALA A 129 -10.56 5.55 -6.62
C ALA A 129 -10.36 6.98 -7.13
N VAL A 130 -10.50 7.17 -8.43
CA VAL A 130 -9.99 8.37 -9.12
C VAL A 130 -10.90 9.57 -8.91
N SER A 131 -12.21 9.37 -8.99
CA SER A 131 -13.20 10.43 -8.75
C SER A 131 -13.21 10.84 -7.29
N GLU A 132 -13.07 9.87 -6.39
CA GLU A 132 -13.02 10.06 -4.95
C GLU A 132 -11.78 10.88 -4.55
N ILE A 133 -10.60 10.51 -5.06
CA ILE A 133 -9.36 11.23 -4.76
C ILE A 133 -9.38 12.64 -5.35
N ALA A 134 -9.90 12.82 -6.56
CA ALA A 134 -10.08 14.15 -7.15
C ALA A 134 -11.03 15.02 -6.31
N GLN A 135 -12.10 14.44 -5.77
CA GLN A 135 -13.02 15.16 -4.88
C GLN A 135 -12.33 15.55 -3.57
N ALA A 136 -11.54 14.65 -2.96
CA ALA A 136 -10.78 14.95 -1.76
C ALA A 136 -9.81 16.13 -1.97
N GLU A 137 -9.11 16.16 -3.11
CA GLU A 137 -8.22 17.26 -3.49
C GLU A 137 -8.98 18.59 -3.63
N ILE A 138 -10.13 18.60 -4.31
CA ILE A 138 -11.01 19.78 -4.42
C ILE A 138 -11.45 20.28 -3.05
N ASP A 139 -11.72 19.36 -2.12
CA ASP A 139 -12.14 19.67 -0.75
C ASP A 139 -10.96 20.03 0.18
N GLY A 140 -9.73 20.12 -0.36
CA GLY A 140 -8.53 20.55 0.35
C GLY A 140 -7.86 19.46 1.20
N ILE A 141 -8.24 18.20 0.97
CA ILE A 141 -7.72 17.00 1.65
C ILE A 141 -6.63 16.38 0.79
N ASP A 142 -5.41 16.37 1.30
CA ASP A 142 -4.32 15.64 0.65
C ASP A 142 -4.53 14.13 0.86
N VAL A 143 -4.22 13.31 -0.16
CA VAL A 143 -4.40 11.84 -0.08
C VAL A 143 -3.06 11.12 -0.27
N ILE A 144 -2.70 10.27 0.69
CA ILE A 144 -1.63 9.27 0.54
C ILE A 144 -2.31 7.91 0.33
N ILE A 145 -2.07 7.29 -0.82
CA ILE A 145 -2.53 5.92 -1.08
C ILE A 145 -1.48 4.94 -0.58
N THR A 146 -1.88 4.00 0.28
CA THR A 146 -1.10 2.79 0.58
C THR A 146 -1.89 1.57 0.14
N ASP A 147 -1.51 1.01 -1.00
CA ASP A 147 -2.30 -0.02 -1.68
C ASP A 147 -1.35 -0.95 -2.45
N HIS A 148 -1.80 -2.15 -2.74
CA HIS A 148 -1.06 -3.15 -3.51
C HIS A 148 -1.87 -3.72 -4.67
N HIS A 149 -3.12 -3.30 -4.86
CA HIS A 149 -3.95 -3.71 -5.98
C HIS A 149 -3.37 -3.23 -7.31
N LEU A 150 -3.79 -3.87 -8.41
CA LEU A 150 -3.44 -3.39 -9.73
C LEU A 150 -4.21 -2.10 -10.04
N PRO A 151 -3.55 -1.07 -10.61
CA PRO A 151 -4.26 0.08 -11.14
C PRO A 151 -5.19 -0.36 -12.28
N LYS A 152 -6.23 0.45 -12.57
CA LYS A 152 -7.07 0.24 -13.76
C LYS A 152 -6.18 0.26 -15.01
N GLN A 153 -6.44 -0.64 -15.95
CA GLN A 153 -5.69 -0.73 -17.20
C GLN A 153 -6.28 0.23 -18.22
N LYS A 154 -5.43 0.85 -19.06
CA LYS A 154 -5.94 1.58 -20.22
C LYS A 154 -6.57 0.58 -21.18
N VAL A 155 -7.70 0.97 -21.78
CA VAL A 155 -8.38 0.20 -22.84
C VAL A 155 -7.39 -0.29 -23.91
N GLN A 156 -6.44 0.57 -24.30
CA GLN A 156 -5.48 0.26 -25.35
C GLN A 156 -4.46 -0.83 -24.95
N ASP A 157 -4.03 -0.86 -23.70
CA ASP A 157 -3.06 -1.82 -23.19
C ASP A 157 -3.69 -3.22 -23.10
N VAL A 158 -4.98 -3.30 -22.75
CA VAL A 158 -5.72 -4.56 -22.70
C VAL A 158 -6.01 -5.10 -24.09
N LYS A 159 -6.36 -4.23 -25.05
CA LYS A 159 -6.51 -4.61 -26.47
C LYS A 159 -5.22 -5.19 -27.07
N ASN A 160 -4.06 -4.78 -26.56
CA ASN A 160 -2.76 -5.27 -26.99
C ASN A 160 -2.26 -6.48 -26.17
N SER A 161 -3.04 -6.95 -25.18
CA SER A 161 -2.63 -8.05 -24.32
C SER A 161 -2.82 -9.43 -24.99
N PRO A 162 -1.99 -10.43 -24.64
CA PRO A 162 -2.15 -11.80 -25.16
C PRO A 162 -3.52 -12.41 -24.85
N ALA A 163 -4.11 -12.07 -23.70
CA ALA A 163 -5.43 -12.56 -23.28
C ALA A 163 -6.57 -12.06 -24.18
N PHE A 164 -6.47 -10.83 -24.69
CA PHE A 164 -7.42 -10.31 -25.68
C PHE A 164 -7.21 -10.96 -27.06
N ALA A 165 -5.95 -11.17 -27.46
CA ALA A 165 -5.61 -11.82 -28.72
C ALA A 165 -6.06 -13.29 -28.82
N LEU A 166 -6.18 -13.98 -27.67
CA LEU A 166 -6.68 -15.35 -27.57
C LEU A 166 -8.22 -15.47 -27.59
N GLY A 167 -8.93 -14.35 -27.54
CA GLY A 167 -10.41 -14.33 -27.59
C GLY A 167 -11.11 -14.69 -26.29
N ASP A 168 -10.36 -14.80 -25.18
CA ASP A 168 -10.91 -15.11 -23.85
C ASP A 168 -11.80 -13.99 -23.27
N ILE A 169 -11.76 -12.81 -23.91
CA ILE A 169 -12.43 -11.61 -23.46
C ILE A 169 -13.04 -10.86 -24.65
N SER A 170 -14.37 -10.73 -24.68
CA SER A 170 -15.10 -9.99 -25.73
C SER A 170 -15.14 -8.49 -25.44
N PRO A 171 -15.09 -7.58 -26.45
CA PRO A 171 -15.18 -6.12 -26.25
C PRO A 171 -16.39 -5.62 -25.45
N GLY A 172 -17.44 -6.44 -25.29
CA GLY A 172 -18.63 -6.15 -24.50
C GLY A 172 -18.71 -6.92 -23.17
N ASP A 173 -17.63 -7.56 -22.72
CA ASP A 173 -17.62 -8.32 -21.47
C ASP A 173 -17.78 -7.38 -20.25
N PRO A 174 -18.84 -7.54 -19.42
CA PRO A 174 -19.04 -6.75 -18.20
C PRO A 174 -17.84 -6.76 -17.25
N ARG A 175 -17.04 -7.84 -17.28
CA ARG A 175 -15.81 -7.95 -16.48
C ARG A 175 -14.77 -6.92 -16.94
N LEU A 176 -14.63 -6.66 -18.25
CA LEU A 176 -13.73 -5.63 -18.78
C LEU A 176 -14.15 -4.22 -18.40
N LEU A 177 -15.46 -3.93 -18.36
CA LEU A 177 -15.96 -2.58 -18.13
C LEU A 177 -15.53 -1.98 -16.77
N ASN A 178 -15.22 -2.82 -15.78
CA ASN A 178 -14.67 -2.38 -14.49
C ASN A 178 -13.13 -2.21 -14.49
N PHE A 179 -12.41 -2.86 -15.41
CA PHE A 179 -10.95 -2.82 -15.53
C PHE A 179 -10.44 -1.82 -16.57
N LEU A 180 -11.29 -1.43 -17.51
CA LEU A 180 -10.95 -0.57 -18.62
C LEU A 180 -11.48 0.85 -18.38
N HIS A 181 -10.59 1.83 -18.50
CA HIS A 181 -11.01 3.22 -18.55
C HIS A 181 -10.46 3.89 -19.81
N PRO A 182 -11.27 4.68 -20.56
CA PRO A 182 -10.89 5.22 -21.86
C PRO A 182 -9.65 6.13 -21.82
N GLU A 183 -9.35 6.75 -20.68
CA GLU A 183 -8.26 7.73 -20.54
C GLU A 183 -7.27 7.47 -19.40
N LEU A 184 -7.44 6.47 -18.53
CA LEU A 184 -6.98 6.70 -17.16
C LEU A 184 -5.51 6.41 -16.84
N SER A 185 -4.86 7.47 -16.35
CA SER A 185 -3.68 7.49 -15.49
C SER A 185 -4.07 7.22 -14.04
N LEU A 186 -3.13 6.80 -13.21
CA LEU A 186 -3.25 6.70 -11.74
C LEU A 186 -4.05 7.87 -11.12
N PRO A 187 -4.75 7.66 -9.97
CA PRO A 187 -5.39 8.75 -9.25
C PRO A 187 -4.40 9.90 -9.01
N LYS A 188 -4.85 11.15 -9.06
CA LYS A 188 -4.01 12.32 -8.76
C LYS A 188 -3.85 12.53 -7.25
N ALA A 189 -3.42 11.48 -6.55
CA ALA A 189 -3.17 11.56 -5.12
C ALA A 189 -1.92 12.40 -4.82
N TYR A 190 -1.81 12.90 -3.58
CA TYR A 190 -0.61 13.57 -3.13
C TYR A 190 0.58 12.60 -3.17
N ALA A 191 0.42 11.35 -2.73
CA ALA A 191 1.43 10.30 -2.90
C ALA A 191 0.78 8.95 -3.19
N ILE A 192 1.44 8.11 -4.00
CA ILE A 192 1.02 6.72 -4.25
C ILE A 192 2.13 5.77 -3.83
N LEU A 193 1.90 5.06 -2.73
CA LEU A 193 2.73 3.97 -2.27
C LEU A 193 2.07 2.67 -2.75
N ASN A 194 2.59 2.13 -3.84
CA ASN A 194 2.15 0.83 -4.36
C ASN A 194 3.32 0.12 -5.06
N PRO A 195 3.67 -1.11 -4.64
CA PRO A 195 4.82 -1.83 -5.16
C PRO A 195 4.72 -2.17 -6.65
N LYS A 196 3.49 -2.23 -7.21
CA LYS A 196 3.22 -2.65 -8.60
C LYS A 196 3.16 -1.48 -9.58
N VAL A 197 3.28 -0.23 -9.12
CA VAL A 197 3.15 0.97 -9.97
C VAL A 197 4.48 1.43 -10.56
N ASP A 198 5.60 1.11 -9.92
CA ASP A 198 6.96 1.49 -10.36
C ASP A 198 7.91 0.30 -10.30
N ASN A 199 9.22 0.50 -10.31
CA ASN A 199 10.26 -0.53 -10.31
C ASN A 199 10.70 -1.00 -8.91
N TYR A 200 9.88 -0.78 -7.88
CA TYR A 200 10.18 -1.27 -6.52
C TYR A 200 10.44 -2.79 -6.52
N PRO A 201 11.55 -3.31 -5.96
CA PRO A 201 11.93 -4.71 -6.18
C PRO A 201 10.90 -5.74 -5.67
N GLU A 202 10.28 -5.47 -4.52
CA GLU A 202 9.29 -6.36 -3.92
C GLU A 202 7.88 -6.05 -4.46
N LYS A 203 7.27 -7.00 -5.17
CA LYS A 203 5.97 -6.84 -5.84
C LYS A 203 4.80 -7.45 -5.08
N ILE A 204 5.05 -8.27 -4.07
CA ILE A 204 4.03 -9.08 -3.40
C ILE A 204 3.69 -8.59 -1.99
N LEU A 205 4.02 -7.33 -1.63
CA LEU A 205 3.53 -6.76 -0.37
C LEU A 205 2.00 -6.71 -0.35
N CYS A 206 1.41 -7.05 0.79
CA CYS A 206 0.02 -6.74 1.15
C CYS A 206 -0.14 -5.26 1.51
N GLY A 207 -1.36 -4.75 1.62
CA GLY A 207 -1.66 -3.38 2.05
C GLY A 207 -1.00 -3.01 3.38
N ALA A 208 -1.10 -3.86 4.40
CA ALA A 208 -0.40 -3.71 5.68
C ALA A 208 1.13 -3.73 5.51
N GLY A 209 1.66 -4.53 4.57
CA GLY A 209 3.07 -4.55 4.21
C GLY A 209 3.55 -3.24 3.59
N VAL A 210 2.71 -2.58 2.79
CA VAL A 210 2.98 -1.23 2.25
C VAL A 210 2.96 -0.19 3.37
N VAL A 211 2.01 -0.26 4.30
CA VAL A 211 1.99 0.61 5.49
C VAL A 211 3.22 0.38 6.36
N PHE A 212 3.63 -0.87 6.55
CA PHE A 212 4.87 -1.19 7.25
C PHE A 212 6.08 -0.51 6.59
N LYS A 213 6.16 -0.52 5.25
CA LYS A 213 7.19 0.22 4.51
C LYS A 213 7.11 1.73 4.70
N LEU A 214 5.91 2.31 4.75
CA LEU A 214 5.73 3.73 5.09
C LEU A 214 6.27 4.04 6.50
N VAL A 215 5.98 3.19 7.49
CA VAL A 215 6.52 3.35 8.86
C VAL A 215 8.04 3.24 8.86
N GLN A 216 8.62 2.26 8.14
CA GLN A 216 10.08 2.16 7.98
C GLN A 216 10.69 3.42 7.37
N GLY A 217 10.10 3.95 6.29
CA GLY A 217 10.54 5.19 5.65
C GLY A 217 10.47 6.39 6.59
N PHE A 218 9.36 6.53 7.31
CA PHE A 218 9.16 7.61 8.27
C PHE A 218 10.16 7.54 9.43
N ILE A 219 10.40 6.36 10.00
CA ILE A 219 11.39 6.17 11.09
C ILE A 219 12.81 6.41 10.58
N LYS A 220 13.16 5.92 9.38
CA LYS A 220 14.48 6.17 8.79
C LYS A 220 14.74 7.66 8.58
N LYS A 221 13.71 8.47 8.32
CA LYS A 221 13.83 9.91 8.08
C LYS A 221 13.70 10.78 9.32
N TYR A 222 12.76 10.46 10.21
CA TYR A 222 12.36 11.30 11.35
C TYR A 222 12.46 10.57 12.70
N GLY A 223 12.93 9.32 12.72
CA GLY A 223 13.04 8.53 13.95
C GLY A 223 13.94 9.18 15.00
N GLU A 224 15.06 9.79 14.59
CA GLU A 224 15.92 10.56 15.50
C GLU A 224 15.18 11.75 16.13
N PHE A 225 14.41 12.50 15.31
CA PHE A 225 13.61 13.63 15.78
C PHE A 225 12.60 13.21 16.85
N TYR A 226 11.90 12.09 16.63
CA TYR A 226 10.93 11.54 17.58
C TYR A 226 11.55 10.62 18.66
N LYS A 227 12.88 10.47 18.69
CA LYS A 227 13.60 9.60 19.63
C LYS A 227 13.08 8.15 19.61
N ILE A 228 12.80 7.64 18.42
CA ILE A 228 12.43 6.23 18.19
C ILE A 228 13.72 5.40 18.20
N ASN A 229 13.77 4.37 19.04
CA ASN A 229 14.90 3.46 19.09
C ASN A 229 14.99 2.64 17.80
N THR A 230 16.21 2.42 17.32
CA THR A 230 16.48 1.54 16.16
C THR A 230 15.85 0.16 16.36
N GLY A 231 15.16 -0.34 15.34
CA GLY A 231 14.50 -1.65 15.38
C GLY A 231 13.14 -1.66 16.09
N TRP A 232 12.62 -0.51 16.53
CA TRP A 232 11.29 -0.44 17.15
C TRP A 232 10.18 -0.94 16.20
N GLU A 233 10.31 -0.67 14.91
CA GLU A 233 9.39 -1.14 13.88
C GLU A 233 9.27 -2.67 13.83
N LYS A 234 10.26 -3.43 14.30
CA LYS A 234 10.21 -4.90 14.33
C LYS A 234 9.06 -5.43 15.18
N TRP A 235 8.61 -4.67 16.18
CA TRP A 235 7.43 -5.02 16.99
C TRP A 235 6.11 -4.96 16.20
N LEU A 236 6.10 -4.36 15.01
CA LEU A 236 4.94 -4.28 14.13
C LEU A 236 4.86 -5.45 13.14
N LEU A 237 5.89 -6.31 13.10
CA LEU A 237 5.96 -7.44 12.16
C LEU A 237 4.85 -8.46 12.37
N ASP A 238 4.35 -8.64 13.59
CA ASP A 238 3.24 -9.58 13.85
C ASP A 238 1.98 -9.18 13.09
N MET A 239 1.69 -7.87 13.01
CA MET A 239 0.54 -7.35 12.25
C MET A 239 0.77 -7.47 10.74
N ALA A 240 1.96 -7.12 10.25
CA ALA A 240 2.30 -7.26 8.84
C ALA A 240 2.29 -8.73 8.39
N GLY A 241 2.81 -9.62 9.24
CA GLY A 241 2.83 -11.06 9.02
C GLY A 241 1.42 -11.65 9.00
N LEU A 242 0.57 -11.31 9.98
CA LEU A 242 -0.83 -11.75 10.01
C LEU A 242 -1.60 -11.35 8.75
N ALA A 243 -1.41 -10.11 8.27
CA ALA A 243 -2.06 -9.60 7.07
C ALA A 243 -1.57 -10.22 5.76
N THR A 244 -0.34 -10.75 5.76
CA THR A 244 0.27 -11.32 4.54
C THR A 244 -0.20 -12.75 4.25
N LEU A 245 -0.66 -13.48 5.27
CA LEU A 245 -1.06 -14.90 5.19
C LEU A 245 -2.43 -15.11 4.54
#